data_AF-A0A401TRY3-F1
#
_entry.id   AF-A0A401TRY3-F1
#
_cell.length_a   1.000
_cell.length_b   1.000
_cell.length_c   1.000
_cell.angle_alpha   90.00
_cell.angle_beta   90.00
_cell.angle_gamma   90.00
#
_symmetry.space_group_name_H-M   'P 1'
#
loop_
_entity.id
_entity.type
_entity.pdbx_description
1 polymer ?
#
loop_
_entity_poly.entity_id
_entity_poly.type
_entity_poly.pdbx_seq_one_letter_code
_entity_poly.pdbx_strand_id
1 'polypeptide(L)'
;MFLKTHKAGSSTVTNILFRYGESHGLNFALPSGQSHFQYPWPFHRRAVSDYTPGSCYNIIASHMRFHGDELRGLLPVDRVYFTILRHPASLFESSFHYYGPSVPLTWRIPGPDKMAAFLRNPWAYYRPEAYNSHYIRNLQAFDLGYDKDMDPHEPQLQQILQVTPRPGPVGGNRRRQELGCGIGNGGAGWTGDERPGVC
;
A
#
# COMPACT_ATOMS: atom_id res chain seq x y z
N MET A 1 0.18 5.19 9.81
CA MET A 1 -0.13 4.46 8.56
C MET A 1 1.15 4.16 7.82
N PHE A 2 1.35 2.89 7.50
CA PHE A 2 2.46 2.39 6.70
C PHE A 2 1.91 1.87 5.36
N LEU A 3 2.24 2.54 4.26
CA LEU A 3 1.93 2.00 2.94
C LEU A 3 2.91 0.87 2.63
N LYS A 4 2.41 -0.37 2.62
CA LYS A 4 3.20 -1.53 2.25
C LYS A 4 3.37 -1.58 0.74
N THR A 5 4.46 -1.02 0.23
CA THR A 5 4.86 -1.12 -1.18
C THR A 5 5.33 -2.53 -1.52
N HIS A 6 5.06 -2.97 -2.75
CA HIS A 6 5.46 -4.28 -3.25
C HIS A 6 6.98 -4.36 -3.44
N LYS A 7 7.58 -5.49 -3.08
CA LYS A 7 8.99 -5.85 -3.34
C LYS A 7 10.05 -4.87 -2.78
N ALA A 8 9.68 -4.06 -1.79
CA ALA A 8 10.55 -3.09 -1.12
C ALA A 8 11.02 -3.52 0.28
N GLY A 9 10.96 -4.82 0.62
CA GLY A 9 11.34 -5.31 1.97
C GLY A 9 10.34 -4.93 3.07
N SER A 10 9.10 -4.58 2.69
CA SER A 10 8.09 -4.01 3.57
C SER A 10 7.47 -5.01 4.56
N SER A 11 7.53 -6.33 4.30
CA SER A 11 6.96 -7.36 5.18
C SER A 11 7.55 -7.36 6.59
N THR A 12 8.85 -7.08 6.72
CA THR A 12 9.53 -7.01 8.03
C THR A 12 8.93 -5.89 8.88
N VAL A 13 8.75 -4.71 8.30
CA VAL A 13 8.15 -3.55 8.99
C VAL A 13 6.68 -3.80 9.31
N THR A 14 5.91 -4.37 8.37
CA THR A 14 4.51 -4.76 8.65
C THR A 14 4.42 -5.69 9.86
N ASN A 15 5.30 -6.70 9.97
CA ASN A 15 5.30 -7.63 11.09
C ASN A 15 5.62 -6.92 12.42
N ILE A 16 6.64 -6.06 12.45
CA ILE A 16 7.00 -5.24 13.62
C ILE A 16 5.80 -4.38 14.06
N LEU A 17 5.13 -3.70 13.13
CA LEU A 17 3.99 -2.84 13.42
C LEU A 17 2.79 -3.63 13.97
N PHE A 18 2.53 -4.83 13.43
CA PHE A 18 1.46 -5.68 13.93
C PHE A 18 1.75 -6.21 15.34
N ARG A 19 2.97 -6.69 15.61
CA ARG A 19 3.36 -7.11 16.97
C ARG A 19 3.32 -5.95 17.97
N TYR A 20 3.76 -4.77 17.56
CA TYR A 20 3.68 -3.57 18.38
C TYR A 20 2.22 -3.23 18.71
N GLY A 21 1.35 -3.17 17.70
CA GLY A 21 -0.05 -2.83 17.94
C GLY A 21 -0.77 -3.86 18.80
N GLU A 22 -0.50 -5.15 18.61
CA GLU A 22 -1.11 -6.24 19.40
C GLU A 22 -0.69 -6.13 20.87
N SER A 23 0.61 -6.00 21.13
CA SER A 23 1.12 -5.85 22.51
C SER A 23 0.65 -4.59 23.24
N HIS A 24 0.11 -3.60 22.52
CA HIS A 24 -0.39 -2.33 23.08
C HIS A 24 -1.91 -2.18 22.93
N GLY A 25 -2.64 -3.21 22.51
CA GLY A 25 -4.10 -3.17 22.35
C GLY A 25 -4.59 -2.15 21.32
N LEU A 26 -3.80 -1.90 20.27
CA LEU A 26 -4.14 -0.94 19.22
C LEU A 26 -5.09 -1.54 18.18
N ASN A 27 -5.96 -0.71 17.61
CA ASN A 27 -6.88 -1.13 16.57
C ASN A 27 -6.24 -1.11 15.18
N PHE A 28 -6.47 -2.16 14.40
CA PHE A 28 -5.92 -2.34 13.07
C PHE A 28 -6.98 -2.20 11.99
N ALA A 29 -6.69 -1.43 10.94
CA ALA A 29 -7.44 -1.60 9.70
C ALA A 29 -6.83 -2.79 8.95
N LEU A 30 -7.59 -3.88 8.84
CA LEU A 30 -7.21 -5.07 8.09
C LEU A 30 -8.09 -5.22 6.85
N PRO A 31 -7.57 -5.76 5.74
CA PRO A 31 -8.37 -6.06 4.55
C PRO A 31 -9.45 -7.11 4.81
N SER A 32 -10.64 -6.92 4.23
CA SER A 32 -11.75 -7.88 4.32
C SER A 32 -11.47 -9.14 3.49
N GLY A 33 -11.09 -10.24 4.16
CA GLY A 33 -10.99 -11.57 3.56
C GLY A 33 -9.85 -11.79 2.55
N GLN A 34 -8.87 -10.89 2.49
CA GLN A 34 -7.72 -10.96 1.59
C GLN A 34 -6.45 -10.45 2.28
N SER A 35 -5.27 -10.57 1.66
CA SER A 35 -4.02 -10.02 2.20
C SER A 35 -3.78 -8.54 1.83
N HIS A 36 -4.65 -7.96 0.99
CA HIS A 36 -4.51 -6.62 0.43
C HIS A 36 -5.87 -5.93 0.25
N PHE A 37 -5.88 -4.60 0.28
CA PHE A 37 -7.10 -3.80 0.16
C PHE A 37 -7.51 -3.61 -1.31
N GLN A 38 -8.32 -4.54 -1.83
CA GLN A 38 -8.97 -4.46 -3.16
C GLN A 38 -8.03 -4.13 -4.34
N TYR A 39 -6.74 -4.43 -4.19
CA TYR A 39 -5.73 -4.17 -5.21
C TYR A 39 -6.05 -4.96 -6.49
N PRO A 40 -5.94 -4.36 -7.70
CA PRO A 40 -5.23 -3.12 -8.05
C PRO A 40 -6.07 -1.83 -8.04
N TRP A 41 -7.30 -1.87 -7.53
CA TRP A 41 -8.14 -0.68 -7.45
C TRP A 41 -7.63 0.30 -6.37
N PRO A 42 -7.83 1.62 -6.54
CA PRO A 42 -7.55 2.60 -5.49
C PRO A 42 -8.21 2.22 -4.17
N PHE A 43 -7.50 2.45 -3.07
CA PHE A 43 -8.01 2.14 -1.73
C PHE A 43 -9.36 2.81 -1.47
N HIS A 44 -10.26 2.06 -0.86
CA HIS A 44 -11.56 2.53 -0.40
C HIS A 44 -11.79 2.00 1.01
N ARG A 45 -12.29 2.83 1.92
CA ARG A 45 -12.42 2.48 3.35
C ARG A 45 -13.31 1.26 3.64
N ARG A 46 -14.28 0.99 2.75
CA ARG A 46 -15.13 -0.22 2.79
C ARG A 46 -14.37 -1.53 2.54
N ALA A 47 -13.12 -1.46 2.07
CA ALA A 47 -12.26 -2.63 1.96
C ALA A 47 -11.71 -3.09 3.32
N VAL A 48 -11.86 -2.26 4.36
CA VAL A 48 -11.46 -2.61 5.73
C VAL A 48 -12.50 -3.54 6.34
N SER A 49 -12.03 -4.63 6.97
CA SER A 49 -12.86 -5.57 7.69
C SER A 49 -13.69 -4.84 8.74
N ASP A 50 -14.97 -5.19 8.80
CA ASP A 50 -15.92 -4.70 9.81
C ASP A 50 -16.05 -3.16 9.84
N TYR A 51 -15.71 -2.50 8.73
CA TYR A 51 -15.82 -1.06 8.62
C TYR A 51 -17.27 -0.59 8.78
N THR A 52 -17.46 0.35 9.70
CA THR A 52 -18.69 1.15 9.83
C THR A 52 -18.37 2.64 9.75
N PRO A 53 -19.30 3.50 9.28
CA PRO A 53 -19.10 4.95 9.30
C PRO A 53 -18.70 5.45 10.69
N GLY A 54 -17.55 6.12 10.80
CA GLY A 54 -16.97 6.57 12.07
C GLY A 54 -15.96 5.61 12.70
N SER A 55 -15.67 4.46 12.08
CA SER A 55 -14.62 3.55 12.53
C SER A 55 -13.24 4.21 12.52
N CYS A 56 -12.45 3.96 13.56
CA CYS A 56 -11.14 4.56 13.78
C CYS A 56 -10.07 3.51 14.04
N TYR A 57 -8.93 3.65 13.36
CA TYR A 57 -7.85 2.69 13.42
C TYR A 57 -6.52 3.39 13.76
N ASN A 58 -5.67 2.71 14.54
CA ASN A 58 -4.35 3.23 14.89
C ASN A 58 -3.31 2.82 13.84
N ILE A 59 -3.41 1.59 13.33
CA ILE A 59 -2.42 1.01 12.41
C ILE A 59 -3.10 0.52 11.13
N ILE A 60 -2.53 0.91 10.00
CA ILE A 60 -2.83 0.40 8.66
C ILE A 60 -1.47 0.07 8.05
N ALA A 61 -1.23 -1.19 7.68
CA ALA A 61 0.09 -1.68 7.28
C ALA A 61 0.08 -2.77 6.19
N SER A 62 -1.01 -2.88 5.41
CA SER A 62 -1.19 -3.87 4.34
C SER A 62 -1.03 -3.26 2.94
N HIS A 63 -0.90 -4.11 1.92
CA HIS A 63 -0.80 -3.67 0.52
C HIS A 63 -2.10 -2.98 0.07
N MET A 64 -1.97 -1.84 -0.61
CA MET A 64 -3.07 -1.09 -1.21
C MET A 64 -2.52 -0.21 -2.34
N ARG A 65 -3.42 0.28 -3.20
CA ARG A 65 -3.13 1.44 -4.05
C ARG A 65 -3.56 2.70 -3.30
N PHE A 66 -2.61 3.56 -2.96
CA PHE A 66 -2.82 4.66 -2.03
C PHE A 66 -3.93 5.62 -2.51
N HIS A 67 -4.82 5.98 -1.59
CA HIS A 67 -5.86 6.99 -1.80
C HIS A 67 -6.01 7.80 -0.51
N GLY A 68 -5.41 9.00 -0.50
CA GLY A 68 -5.24 9.79 0.71
C GLY A 68 -6.56 10.20 1.37
N ASP A 69 -7.57 10.57 0.58
CA ASP A 69 -8.86 11.08 1.08
C ASP A 69 -9.62 10.01 1.89
N GLU A 70 -9.63 8.77 1.38
CA GLU A 70 -10.23 7.63 2.06
C GLU A 70 -9.49 7.28 3.37
N LEU A 71 -8.16 7.39 3.38
CA LEU A 71 -7.35 7.09 4.56
C LEU A 71 -7.49 8.15 5.66
N ARG A 72 -7.68 9.43 5.32
CA ARG A 72 -7.84 10.51 6.32
C ARG A 72 -9.06 10.28 7.20
N GLY A 73 -10.12 9.67 6.67
CA GLY A 73 -11.33 9.35 7.43
C GLY A 73 -11.21 8.15 8.38
N LEU A 74 -10.11 7.41 8.34
CA LEU A 74 -9.90 6.19 9.14
C LEU A 74 -8.89 6.35 10.26
N LEU A 75 -8.13 7.45 10.25
CA LEU A 75 -6.96 7.68 11.09
C LEU A 75 -7.18 8.93 11.94
N PRO A 76 -6.56 9.01 13.13
CA PRO A 76 -6.64 10.19 13.98
C PRO A 76 -5.95 11.41 13.32
N VAL A 77 -6.16 12.60 13.89
CA VAL A 77 -5.65 13.86 13.33
C VAL A 77 -4.12 13.93 13.33
N ASP A 78 -3.48 13.35 14.34
CA ASP A 78 -2.04 13.30 14.58
C ASP A 78 -1.33 12.11 13.88
N ARG A 79 -1.94 11.58 12.83
CA ARG A 79 -1.41 10.45 12.04
C ARG A 79 -0.10 10.76 11.32
N VAL A 80 0.77 9.75 11.27
CA VAL A 80 1.99 9.72 10.43
C VAL A 80 1.78 8.80 9.24
N TYR A 81 2.23 9.23 8.05
CA TYR A 81 2.28 8.41 6.83
C TYR A 81 3.73 8.13 6.48
N PHE A 82 4.06 6.88 6.23
CA PHE A 82 5.38 6.50 5.72
C PHE A 82 5.29 5.24 4.86
N THR A 83 6.34 5.01 4.08
CA THR A 83 6.51 3.83 3.24
C THR A 83 8.00 3.52 3.11
N ILE A 84 8.34 2.42 2.43
CA ILE A 84 9.71 2.13 2.02
C ILE A 84 9.76 2.18 0.50
N LEU A 85 10.75 2.89 -0.03
CA LEU A 85 11.05 2.89 -1.44
C LEU A 85 12.32 2.07 -1.68
N ARG A 86 12.38 1.40 -2.83
CA ARG A 86 13.55 0.65 -3.30
C ARG A 86 14.08 1.30 -4.58
N HIS A 87 15.35 1.08 -4.88
CA HIS A 87 15.92 1.47 -6.17
C HIS A 87 15.10 0.85 -7.32
N PRO A 88 14.63 1.63 -8.31
CA PRO A 88 13.67 1.17 -9.31
C PRO A 88 14.12 -0.05 -10.09
N ALA A 89 15.41 -0.13 -10.47
CA ALA A 89 15.93 -1.27 -11.23
C ALA A 89 15.87 -2.59 -10.43
N SER A 90 16.28 -2.56 -9.15
CA SER A 90 16.26 -3.74 -8.28
C SER A 90 14.85 -4.13 -7.86
N LEU A 91 13.94 -3.15 -7.77
CA LEU A 91 12.52 -3.43 -7.57
C LEU A 91 11.93 -4.12 -8.81
N PHE A 92 12.19 -3.59 -10.00
CA PHE A 92 11.73 -4.19 -11.26
C PHE A 92 12.22 -5.63 -11.41
N GLU A 93 13.51 -5.89 -11.17
CA GLU A 93 14.04 -7.24 -11.19
C GLU A 93 13.29 -8.16 -10.21
N SER A 94 13.09 -7.71 -8.97
CA SER A 94 12.38 -8.49 -7.96
C SER A 94 10.89 -8.71 -8.31
N SER A 95 10.22 -7.71 -8.89
CA SER A 95 8.81 -7.82 -9.26
C SER A 95 8.62 -8.68 -10.51
N PHE A 96 9.48 -8.54 -11.51
CA PHE A 96 9.42 -9.32 -12.75
C PHE A 96 9.54 -10.82 -12.48
N HIS A 97 10.51 -11.23 -11.65
CA HIS A 97 10.69 -12.63 -11.29
C HIS A 97 9.56 -13.15 -10.39
N TYR A 98 9.15 -12.38 -9.39
CA TYR A 98 8.14 -12.83 -8.42
C TYR A 98 6.73 -12.91 -9.02
N TYR A 99 6.34 -11.91 -9.80
CA TYR A 99 4.99 -11.81 -10.39
C TYR A 99 4.90 -12.35 -11.81
N GLY A 100 6.00 -12.73 -12.47
CA GLY A 100 5.98 -13.29 -13.83
C GLY A 100 4.89 -14.36 -14.03
N PRO A 101 4.78 -15.37 -13.14
CA PRO A 101 3.70 -16.37 -13.22
C PRO A 101 2.28 -15.78 -13.15
N SER A 102 2.10 -14.60 -12.54
CA SER A 102 0.81 -13.90 -12.43
C SER A 102 0.58 -12.83 -13.51
N VAL A 103 1.55 -12.63 -14.43
CA VAL A 103 1.46 -11.65 -15.53
C VAL A 103 1.58 -12.38 -16.87
N PRO A 104 0.44 -12.70 -17.54
CA PRO A 104 0.41 -13.52 -18.75
C PRO A 104 1.27 -13.01 -19.91
N LEU A 105 1.50 -11.70 -20.00
CA LEU A 105 2.40 -11.11 -21.00
C LEU A 105 3.82 -11.67 -20.94
N THR A 106 4.30 -12.04 -19.75
CA THR A 106 5.67 -12.54 -19.57
C THR A 106 5.86 -13.98 -20.05
N TRP A 107 4.77 -14.74 -20.18
CA TRP A 107 4.83 -16.16 -20.54
C TRP A 107 5.32 -16.37 -21.97
N ARG A 108 4.96 -15.44 -22.87
CA ARG A 108 5.32 -15.46 -24.30
C ARG A 108 6.73 -14.95 -24.59
N ILE A 109 7.42 -14.41 -23.58
CA ILE A 109 8.79 -13.91 -23.77
C ILE A 109 9.71 -15.11 -24.01
N PRO A 110 10.47 -15.14 -25.12
CA PRO A 110 11.30 -16.28 -25.47
C PRO A 110 12.57 -16.35 -24.63
N GLY A 111 13.15 -17.55 -24.56
CA GLY A 111 14.46 -17.80 -23.97
C GLY A 111 14.45 -17.98 -22.44
N PRO A 112 15.61 -18.38 -21.88
CA PRO A 112 15.76 -18.65 -20.45
C PRO A 112 15.78 -17.36 -19.61
N ASP A 113 16.34 -16.27 -20.14
CA ASP A 113 16.36 -14.96 -19.50
C ASP A 113 15.26 -14.06 -20.10
N LYS A 114 14.04 -14.25 -19.58
CA LYS A 114 12.87 -13.48 -19.98
C LYS A 114 13.00 -12.00 -19.62
N MET A 115 13.70 -11.66 -18.53
CA MET A 115 13.84 -10.27 -18.12
C MET A 115 14.75 -9.52 -19.10
N ALA A 116 15.91 -10.08 -19.47
CA ALA A 116 16.77 -9.46 -20.45
C ALA A 116 16.10 -9.36 -21.84
N ALA A 117 15.34 -10.38 -22.25
CA ALA A 117 14.54 -10.32 -23.48
C ALA A 117 13.49 -9.21 -23.43
N PHE A 118 12.79 -9.04 -22.30
CA PHE A 118 11.86 -7.94 -22.08
C PHE A 118 12.55 -6.58 -22.20
N LEU A 119 13.67 -6.39 -21.50
CA LEU A 119 14.37 -5.10 -21.45
C LEU A 119 14.95 -4.68 -22.81
N ARG A 120 15.28 -5.63 -23.69
CA ARG A 120 15.71 -5.33 -25.06
C ARG A 120 14.61 -4.75 -25.95
N ASN A 121 13.36 -5.16 -25.73
CA ASN A 121 12.22 -4.67 -26.51
C ASN A 121 10.93 -4.69 -25.67
N PRO A 122 10.79 -3.78 -24.69
CA PRO A 122 9.70 -3.85 -23.72
C PRO A 122 8.33 -3.68 -24.38
N TRP A 123 8.23 -2.84 -25.41
CA TRP A 123 6.99 -2.56 -26.11
C TRP A 123 6.48 -3.72 -26.99
N ALA A 124 7.34 -4.67 -27.36
CA ALA A 124 6.90 -5.90 -28.02
C ALA A 124 6.14 -6.84 -27.07
N TYR A 125 6.39 -6.73 -25.75
CA TYR A 125 5.86 -7.65 -24.74
C TYR A 125 4.90 -6.97 -23.76
N TYR A 126 4.96 -5.65 -23.61
CA TYR A 126 4.14 -4.88 -22.70
C TYR A 126 2.87 -4.35 -23.37
N ARG A 127 1.74 -4.43 -22.67
CA ARG A 127 0.48 -3.77 -23.04
C ARG A 127 -0.13 -3.13 -21.78
N PRO A 128 -0.47 -1.83 -21.80
CA PRO A 128 -1.01 -1.14 -20.62
C PRO A 128 -2.22 -1.82 -19.99
N GLU A 129 -3.18 -2.26 -20.80
CA GLU A 129 -4.47 -2.82 -20.34
C GLU A 129 -4.41 -4.32 -20.03
N ALA A 130 -3.26 -4.96 -20.22
CA ALA A 130 -3.15 -6.39 -19.97
C ALA A 130 -3.32 -6.72 -18.49
N TYR A 131 -3.88 -7.91 -18.25
CA TYR A 131 -4.07 -8.44 -16.91
C TYR A 131 -2.76 -8.39 -16.11
N ASN A 132 -2.82 -7.77 -14.92
CA ASN A 132 -1.70 -7.63 -13.99
C ASN A 132 -0.45 -6.90 -14.54
N SER A 133 -0.57 -6.12 -15.62
CA SER A 133 0.55 -5.38 -16.23
C SER A 133 1.24 -4.39 -15.26
N HIS A 134 0.57 -3.98 -14.18
CA HIS A 134 1.11 -3.10 -13.15
C HIS A 134 2.28 -3.69 -12.36
N TYR A 135 2.40 -5.02 -12.25
CA TYR A 135 3.53 -5.63 -11.54
C TYR A 135 4.87 -5.50 -12.28
N ILE A 136 4.83 -5.22 -13.59
CA ILE A 136 6.03 -5.14 -14.45
C ILE A 136 6.26 -3.73 -15.01
N ARG A 137 5.59 -2.71 -14.48
CA ARG A 137 5.82 -1.32 -14.89
C ARG A 137 5.52 -0.36 -13.75
N ASN A 138 6.51 0.44 -13.35
CA ASN A 138 6.38 1.54 -12.37
C ASN A 138 5.59 1.17 -11.10
N LEU A 139 5.80 -0.05 -10.59
CA LEU A 139 4.98 -0.64 -9.51
C LEU A 139 4.97 0.22 -8.23
N GLN A 140 6.09 0.84 -7.85
CA GLN A 140 6.10 1.75 -6.69
C GLN A 140 5.24 3.01 -6.90
N ALA A 141 5.25 3.59 -8.09
CA ALA A 141 4.38 4.74 -8.40
C ALA A 141 2.91 4.30 -8.40
N PHE A 142 2.65 3.11 -8.93
CA PHE A 142 1.32 2.52 -8.93
C PHE A 142 0.79 2.27 -7.51
N ASP A 143 1.62 1.71 -6.61
CA ASP A 143 1.30 1.55 -5.18
C ASP A 143 0.99 2.89 -4.50
N LEU A 144 1.69 3.97 -4.89
CA LEU A 144 1.48 5.34 -4.40
C LEU A 144 0.23 6.02 -4.98
N GLY A 145 -0.56 5.32 -5.81
CA GLY A 145 -1.82 5.81 -6.34
C GLY A 145 -1.72 6.42 -7.75
N TYR A 146 -0.52 6.55 -8.30
CA TYR A 146 -0.31 7.11 -9.63
C TYR A 146 -0.63 6.12 -10.75
N ASP A 147 -0.66 6.62 -11.98
CA ASP A 147 -0.69 5.76 -13.16
C ASP A 147 0.70 5.15 -13.38
N LYS A 148 0.73 3.84 -13.65
CA LYS A 148 1.96 3.12 -14.01
C LYS A 148 2.48 3.52 -15.39
N ASP A 149 1.62 4.03 -16.28
CA ASP A 149 1.97 4.43 -17.63
C ASP A 149 2.19 5.94 -17.77
N MET A 150 2.16 6.67 -16.65
CA MET A 150 2.52 8.09 -16.56
C MET A 150 3.77 8.41 -17.38
N ASP A 151 3.71 9.50 -18.15
CA ASP A 151 4.86 10.04 -18.85
C ASP A 151 5.91 10.50 -17.83
N PRO A 152 7.18 10.09 -17.96
CA PRO A 152 8.24 10.47 -17.02
C PRO A 152 8.50 11.98 -16.93
N HIS A 153 8.00 12.77 -17.89
CA HIS A 153 8.10 14.23 -17.91
C HIS A 153 6.90 14.93 -17.26
N GLU A 154 5.92 14.18 -16.76
CA GLU A 154 4.78 14.74 -16.03
C GLU A 154 5.24 15.48 -14.76
N PRO A 155 4.80 16.73 -14.53
CA PRO A 155 5.18 17.51 -13.36
C PRO A 155 4.86 16.83 -12.02
N GLN A 156 3.82 16.00 -11.97
CA GLN A 156 3.41 15.26 -10.77
C GLN A 156 4.47 14.23 -10.34
N LEU A 157 5.30 13.71 -11.26
CA LEU A 157 6.37 12.76 -10.93
C LEU A 157 7.48 13.43 -10.09
N GLN A 158 7.77 14.71 -10.37
CA GLN A 158 8.74 15.49 -9.58
C GLN A 158 8.29 15.64 -8.12
N GLN A 159 6.98 15.68 -7.87
CA GLN A 159 6.43 15.77 -6.52
C GLN A 159 6.61 14.46 -5.73
N ILE A 160 6.65 13.30 -6.40
CA ILE A 160 6.90 11.98 -5.76
C ILE A 160 8.33 11.90 -5.24
N LEU A 161 9.29 12.50 -5.96
CA LEU A 161 10.70 12.48 -5.60
C LEU A 161 11.06 13.51 -4.52
N GLN A 162 10.20 14.51 -4.31
CA GLN A 162 10.42 15.62 -3.37
C GLN A 162 9.78 15.40 -1.99
N VAL A 163 9.55 14.17 -1.54
CA VAL A 163 9.02 13.88 -0.19
C VAL A 163 10.02 14.36 0.88
N THR A 164 9.92 15.65 1.18
CA THR A 164 10.53 16.31 2.32
C THR A 164 9.54 16.15 3.47
N PRO A 165 9.98 15.84 4.69
CA PRO A 165 9.09 15.86 5.84
C PRO A 165 8.47 17.26 5.92
N ARG A 166 7.17 17.38 5.74
CA ARG A 166 6.49 18.60 6.17
C ARG A 166 6.47 18.53 7.70
N PRO A 167 7.19 19.42 8.42
CA PRO A 167 7.00 19.51 9.87
C PRO A 167 5.51 19.75 10.12
N GLY A 168 4.90 18.91 10.95
CA GLY A 168 3.54 19.13 11.39
C GLY A 168 3.42 20.53 12.00
N PRO A 169 2.27 21.21 11.86
CA PRO A 169 2.11 22.54 12.42
C PRO A 169 2.35 22.49 13.94
N VAL A 170 3.45 23.10 14.38
CA VAL A 170 3.73 23.35 15.79
C VAL A 170 2.78 24.45 16.23
N GLY A 171 1.93 24.14 17.22
CA GLY A 171 1.26 25.10 18.09
C GLY A 171 0.51 26.24 17.38
N GLY A 172 -0.78 26.04 17.10
CA GLY A 172 -1.65 27.13 16.64
C GLY A 172 -3.11 26.82 16.96
N ASN A 173 -3.60 27.41 18.05
CA ASN A 173 -4.97 27.34 18.53
C ASN A 173 -5.97 27.57 17.38
N ARG A 174 -6.68 26.53 16.93
CA ARG A 174 -7.68 26.63 15.85
C ARG A 174 -8.91 25.78 16.12
N ARG A 175 -10.06 26.44 15.94
CA ARG A 175 -11.43 25.99 16.19
C ARG A 175 -11.74 24.68 15.46
N ARG A 176 -12.50 23.81 16.14
CA ARG A 176 -13.06 22.54 15.66
C ARG A 176 -13.76 22.69 14.30
N GLN A 177 -13.18 22.09 13.26
CA GLN A 177 -13.95 21.35 12.27
C GLN A 177 -13.64 19.87 12.53
N GLU A 178 -14.51 19.21 13.28
CA GLU A 178 -14.39 17.78 13.60
C GLU A 178 -14.85 16.95 12.41
N LEU A 179 -13.88 16.47 11.62
CA LEU A 179 -14.05 15.35 10.68
C LEU A 179 -12.93 14.30 10.84
N GLY A 180 -12.20 14.33 11.96
CA GLY A 180 -11.18 13.35 12.30
C GLY A 180 -11.66 12.40 13.39
N CYS A 181 -11.23 11.14 13.30
CA CYS A 181 -11.40 10.15 14.37
C CYS A 181 -10.89 10.70 15.70
N GLY A 182 -11.81 10.96 16.64
CA GLY A 182 -11.47 11.29 18.02
C GLY A 182 -10.88 10.07 18.73
N ILE A 183 -9.92 10.29 19.62
CA ILE A 183 -9.30 9.23 20.42
C ILE A 183 -10.34 8.73 21.42
N GLY A 184 -11.17 7.77 21.01
CA GLY A 184 -12.08 7.07 21.90
C GLY A 184 -11.36 5.91 22.58
N ASN A 185 -11.20 5.97 23.90
CA ASN A 185 -10.86 4.81 24.72
C ASN A 185 -12.04 3.82 24.70
N GLY A 186 -12.16 3.05 23.62
CA GLY A 186 -13.11 1.95 23.49
C GLY A 186 -12.44 0.64 23.88
N GLY A 187 -12.40 0.34 25.18
CA GLY A 187 -12.10 -1.01 25.64
C GLY A 187 -13.20 -1.96 25.18
N ALA A 188 -12.97 -2.68 24.09
CA ALA A 188 -13.75 -3.85 23.72
C ALA A 188 -12.92 -5.08 24.10
N GLY A 189 -13.30 -5.72 25.21
CA GLY A 189 -12.70 -6.97 25.65
C GLY A 189 -12.88 -8.04 24.57
N TRP A 190 -11.76 -8.58 24.10
CA TRP A 190 -11.73 -9.84 23.38
C TRP A 190 -11.95 -10.96 24.41
N THR A 191 -13.16 -11.52 24.46
CA THR A 191 -13.35 -12.87 25.01
C THR A 191 -12.79 -13.84 23.98
N GLY A 192 -11.67 -14.48 24.32
CA GLY A 192 -11.08 -15.53 23.48
C GLY A 192 -12.08 -16.67 23.27
N ASP A 193 -12.26 -17.05 22.02
CA ASP A 193 -12.70 -18.40 21.67
C ASP A 193 -11.56 -19.05 20.89
N GLU A 194 -10.91 -20.00 21.55
CA GLU A 194 -9.88 -20.86 20.99
C GLU A 194 -10.53 -21.76 19.93
N ARG A 195 -10.10 -21.63 18.67
CA ARG A 195 -10.11 -22.77 17.75
C ARG A 195 -8.80 -22.83 16.96
N PRO A 196 -8.06 -23.95 17.04
CA PRO A 196 -6.85 -24.14 16.27
C PRO A 196 -7.25 -24.43 14.81
N GLY A 197 -7.06 -23.44 13.94
CA GLY A 197 -7.15 -23.58 12.49
C GLY A 197 -5.76 -23.73 11.90
N VAL A 198 -5.43 -24.96 11.53
CA VAL A 198 -4.24 -25.38 10.78
C VAL A 198 -4.05 -24.55 9.50
N CYS A 199 -2.83 -24.05 9.29
CA CYS A 199 -2.20 -23.80 7.99
C CYS A 199 -0.72 -24.16 8.11
#